data_AF-A0A7S1PI02-F1
#
_entry.id   AF-A0A7S1PI02-F1
#
_cell.length_a   1.000
_cell.length_b   1.000
_cell.length_c   1.000
_cell.angle_alpha   90.00
_cell.angle_beta   90.00
_cell.angle_gamma   90.00
#
_symmetry.space_group_name_H-M   'P 1'
#
loop_
_entity.id
_entity.type
_entity.pdbx_description
1 polymer ?
#
loop_
_entity_poly.entity_id
_entity_poly.type
_entity_poly.pdbx_seq_one_letter_code
_entity_poly.pdbx_strand_id
1 'polypeptide(L)'
;MSSIKSEPKPRIVAPSLKRKRQNTLFSFFSSKKAKQAFFGVEKIISGGQCGADQGALEAAYDLKIATGGFAPANFRTEKGSNSELQTKYNLVAINSSDYTKRTRMNVDNSDGTIAFRFHKSRGTDKTIGYAQTKKWTDGKIKSMNRTETQYKPVCVVTQVQDEKEAAQCIREFIQTNRLKVLNVAGHRESQSKDLSGRVKRILKSALAD
;
A
#
# COMPACT_ATOMS: atom_id res chain seq x y z
N MET A 1 -5.73 34.79 -27.61
CA MET A 1 -6.55 34.14 -26.56
C MET A 1 -6.57 32.64 -26.85
N SER A 2 -5.70 31.87 -26.19
CA SER A 2 -5.55 30.43 -26.41
C SER A 2 -6.37 29.66 -25.37
N SER A 3 -7.39 28.94 -25.83
CA SER A 3 -8.29 28.13 -25.02
C SER A 3 -7.55 27.05 -24.23
N ILE A 4 -7.61 27.16 -22.90
CA ILE A 4 -7.18 26.13 -21.96
C ILE A 4 -8.18 24.97 -22.04
N LYS A 5 -7.77 23.85 -22.64
CA LYS A 5 -8.53 22.60 -22.55
C LYS A 5 -8.39 22.07 -21.12
N SER A 6 -9.51 21.99 -20.40
CA SER A 6 -9.58 21.41 -19.07
C SER A 6 -9.31 19.91 -19.13
N GLU A 7 -8.29 19.46 -18.39
CA GLU A 7 -8.00 18.04 -18.22
C GLU A 7 -9.07 17.35 -17.37
N PRO A 8 -9.37 16.06 -17.60
CA PRO A 8 -10.43 15.35 -16.89
C PRO A 8 -10.09 15.09 -15.42
N LYS A 9 -11.08 15.30 -14.55
CA LYS A 9 -10.99 15.11 -13.09
C LYS A 9 -10.55 13.69 -12.71
N PRO A 10 -9.59 13.52 -11.79
CA PRO A 10 -9.09 12.20 -11.43
C PRO A 10 -9.96 11.51 -10.36
N ARG A 11 -10.12 10.18 -10.47
CA ARG A 11 -11.07 9.34 -9.71
C ARG A 11 -10.37 8.45 -8.67
N ILE A 12 -10.66 8.62 -7.38
CA ILE A 12 -10.35 7.61 -6.36
C ILE A 12 -11.36 6.48 -6.57
N VAL A 13 -10.88 5.29 -6.86
CA VAL A 13 -11.75 4.14 -7.11
C VAL A 13 -11.81 3.29 -5.85
N ALA A 14 -12.51 3.79 -4.83
CA ALA A 14 -13.01 2.96 -3.75
C ALA A 14 -14.33 2.29 -4.18
N PRO A 15 -14.67 1.08 -3.71
CA PRO A 15 -15.94 0.44 -4.02
C PRO A 15 -17.12 1.33 -3.59
N SER A 16 -18.07 1.60 -4.50
CA SER A 16 -19.26 2.36 -4.13
C SER A 16 -20.21 1.50 -3.29
N LEU A 17 -20.44 1.90 -2.05
CA LEU A 17 -21.49 1.35 -1.20
C LEU A 17 -22.84 1.92 -1.65
N LYS A 18 -23.51 1.25 -2.58
CA LYS A 18 -24.95 1.47 -2.78
C LYS A 18 -25.70 0.87 -1.58
N ARG A 19 -26.29 1.74 -0.77
CA ARG A 19 -27.37 1.41 0.19
C ARG A 19 -28.43 0.58 -0.54
N LYS A 20 -28.48 -0.72 -0.26
CA LYS A 20 -29.68 -1.52 -0.52
C LYS A 20 -30.58 -1.39 0.71
N ARG A 21 -31.77 -0.84 0.48
CA ARG A 21 -32.90 -0.97 1.42
C ARG A 21 -33.14 -2.45 1.68
N GLN A 22 -32.93 -2.88 2.90
CA GLN A 22 -33.67 -3.97 3.51
C GLN A 22 -34.30 -3.40 4.77
N ASN A 23 -35.63 -3.43 4.81
CA ASN A 23 -36.39 -3.08 5.98
C ASN A 23 -36.06 -4.11 7.07
N THR A 24 -35.28 -3.68 8.05
CA THR A 24 -35.31 -4.28 9.38
C THR A 24 -35.07 -3.15 10.36
N LEU A 25 -36.08 -2.94 11.19
CA LEU A 25 -36.17 -1.90 12.19
C LEU A 25 -34.92 -1.96 13.10
N PHE A 26 -33.99 -1.01 12.97
CA PHE A 26 -33.02 -0.74 14.02
C PHE A 26 -33.13 0.73 14.39
N SER A 27 -33.79 0.93 15.52
CA SER A 27 -33.94 2.18 16.22
C SER A 27 -32.61 2.90 16.36
N PHE A 28 -32.67 4.21 16.11
CA PHE A 28 -31.70 5.19 16.56
C PHE A 28 -31.43 4.99 18.07
N PHE A 29 -30.24 4.53 18.44
CA PHE A 29 -29.73 4.66 19.79
C PHE A 29 -28.34 5.27 19.76
N SER A 30 -28.29 6.46 20.37
CA SER A 30 -27.09 7.10 20.87
C SER A 30 -26.41 6.24 21.94
N SER A 31 -25.09 6.40 22.03
CA SER A 31 -24.19 5.94 23.10
C SER A 31 -23.85 4.44 23.17
N LYS A 32 -22.61 4.13 22.81
CA LYS A 32 -21.51 3.84 23.75
C LYS A 32 -20.25 3.59 22.92
N LYS A 33 -19.13 4.22 23.28
CA LYS A 33 -17.79 3.84 22.82
C LYS A 33 -17.62 2.34 23.11
N ALA A 34 -17.79 1.51 22.09
CA ALA A 34 -17.27 0.16 22.14
C ALA A 34 -15.75 0.32 22.25
N LYS A 35 -15.14 -0.23 23.31
CA LYS A 35 -13.67 -0.33 23.40
C LYS A 35 -13.21 -0.99 22.11
N GLN A 36 -12.56 -0.22 21.24
CA GLN A 36 -12.07 -0.67 19.96
C GLN A 36 -10.94 -1.66 20.26
N ALA A 37 -11.21 -2.95 20.11
CA ALA A 37 -10.16 -3.95 20.15
C ALA A 37 -9.11 -3.56 19.11
N PHE A 38 -7.83 -3.57 19.51
CA PHE A 38 -6.71 -3.15 18.69
C PHE A 38 -6.56 -4.11 17.49
N PHE A 39 -7.25 -3.79 16.38
CA PHE A 39 -7.08 -4.43 15.08
C PHE A 39 -6.07 -3.60 14.29
N GLY A 40 -4.79 -3.83 14.54
CA GLY A 40 -3.68 -3.05 13.96
C GLY A 40 -2.77 -3.89 13.08
N VAL A 41 -2.04 -3.21 12.20
CA VAL A 41 -0.91 -3.80 11.48
C VAL A 41 0.19 -4.08 12.50
N GLU A 42 0.58 -5.35 12.64
CA GLU A 42 1.65 -5.81 13.52
C GLU A 42 3.02 -5.61 12.87
N LYS A 43 3.08 -5.69 11.52
CA LYS A 43 4.32 -5.56 10.76
C LYS A 43 4.10 -4.92 9.40
N ILE A 44 4.99 -4.00 9.02
CA ILE A 44 5.09 -3.47 7.66
C ILE A 44 6.32 -4.07 6.98
N ILE A 45 6.12 -4.62 5.78
CA ILE A 45 7.21 -5.15 4.96
C ILE A 45 7.31 -4.42 3.62
N SER A 46 8.53 -4.33 3.08
CA SER A 46 8.77 -3.73 1.77
C SER A 46 10.06 -4.22 1.11
N GLY A 47 10.32 -3.78 -0.12
CA GLY A 47 11.52 -4.11 -0.91
C GLY A 47 12.73 -3.22 -0.62
N GLY A 48 12.57 -2.17 0.19
CA GLY A 48 13.64 -1.26 0.60
C GLY A 48 14.11 -0.26 -0.47
N GLN A 49 13.45 -0.20 -1.62
CA GLN A 49 13.79 0.78 -2.67
C GLN A 49 13.57 2.23 -2.20
N CYS A 50 14.28 3.21 -2.77
CA CYS A 50 13.96 4.62 -2.54
C CYS A 50 12.52 4.92 -3.02
N GLY A 51 11.83 5.86 -2.39
CA GLY A 51 10.43 6.18 -2.70
C GLY A 51 9.46 5.46 -1.76
N ALA A 52 8.42 4.84 -2.31
CA ALA A 52 7.33 4.29 -1.51
C ALA A 52 7.77 3.23 -0.50
N ASP A 53 8.73 2.37 -0.87
CA ASP A 53 9.21 1.30 -0.01
C ASP A 53 9.87 1.85 1.26
N GLN A 54 10.80 2.81 1.13
CA GLN A 54 11.44 3.46 2.28
C GLN A 54 10.47 4.32 3.10
N GLY A 55 9.55 5.05 2.46
CA GLY A 55 8.53 5.83 3.17
C GLY A 55 7.65 4.96 4.08
N ALA A 56 7.38 3.72 3.66
CA ALA A 56 6.65 2.75 4.47
C ALA A 56 7.46 2.24 5.67
N LEU A 57 8.73 1.90 5.47
CA LEU A 57 9.62 1.45 6.54
C LEU A 57 9.85 2.56 7.58
N GLU A 58 10.00 3.80 7.12
CA GLU A 58 10.13 4.96 8.01
C GLU A 58 8.85 5.24 8.80
N ALA A 59 7.66 5.13 8.19
CA ALA A 59 6.40 5.28 8.92
C ALA A 59 6.25 4.22 10.01
N ALA A 60 6.53 2.96 9.68
CA ALA A 60 6.47 1.86 10.62
C ALA A 60 7.44 2.06 11.79
N TYR A 61 8.68 2.44 11.48
CA TYR A 61 9.70 2.72 12.47
C TYR A 61 9.30 3.86 13.41
N ASP A 62 8.80 4.98 12.88
CA ASP A 62 8.31 6.12 13.66
C ASP A 62 7.15 5.73 14.60
N LEU A 63 6.28 4.83 14.16
CA LEU A 63 5.13 4.34 14.93
C LEU A 63 5.46 3.16 15.85
N LYS A 64 6.72 2.69 15.88
CA LYS A 64 7.14 1.49 16.61
C LYS A 64 6.40 0.21 16.17
N ILE A 65 5.95 0.16 14.92
CA ILE A 65 5.42 -1.04 14.27
C ILE A 65 6.61 -1.84 13.73
N ALA A 66 6.55 -3.17 13.83
CA ALA A 66 7.65 -4.00 13.36
C ALA A 66 7.89 -3.79 11.84
N THR A 67 9.16 -3.78 11.45
CA THR A 67 9.60 -3.61 10.06
C THR A 67 10.19 -4.91 9.52
N GLY A 68 10.27 -5.04 8.19
CA GLY A 68 11.01 -6.11 7.55
C GLY A 68 10.79 -6.17 6.05
N GLY A 69 10.95 -7.37 5.49
CA GLY A 69 10.75 -7.65 4.08
C GLY A 69 12.01 -8.17 3.41
N PHE A 70 11.90 -8.41 2.12
CA PHE A 70 12.95 -8.97 1.29
C PHE A 70 13.52 -7.88 0.38
N ALA A 71 14.84 -7.68 0.45
CA ALA A 71 15.60 -6.78 -0.42
C ALA A 71 16.47 -7.61 -1.40
N PRO A 72 16.90 -7.03 -2.53
CA PRO A 72 17.92 -7.64 -3.38
C PRO A 72 19.23 -7.89 -2.62
N ALA A 73 20.11 -8.72 -3.21
CA ALA A 73 21.47 -8.91 -2.72
C ALA A 73 22.17 -7.56 -2.44
N ASN A 74 22.90 -7.50 -1.33
CA ASN A 74 23.59 -6.31 -0.82
C ASN A 74 22.67 -5.10 -0.55
N PHE A 75 21.36 -5.32 -0.34
CA PHE A 75 20.39 -4.26 -0.03
C PHE A 75 20.40 -3.13 -1.07
N ARG A 76 20.53 -3.51 -2.34
CA ARG A 76 20.68 -2.56 -3.45
C ARG A 76 19.42 -1.74 -3.67
N THR A 77 19.59 -0.42 -3.69
CA THR A 77 18.58 0.58 -4.07
C THR A 77 19.04 1.33 -5.33
N GLU A 78 18.26 2.31 -5.79
CA GLU A 78 18.67 3.20 -6.88
C GLU A 78 19.85 4.13 -6.52
N LYS A 79 20.07 4.41 -5.23
CA LYS A 79 21.20 5.20 -4.74
C LYS A 79 22.44 4.37 -4.39
N GLY A 80 22.38 3.05 -4.64
CA GLY A 80 23.42 2.10 -4.23
C GLY A 80 22.97 1.20 -3.08
N SER A 81 23.92 0.46 -2.50
CA SER A 81 23.67 -0.42 -1.35
C SER A 81 23.30 0.38 -0.11
N ASN A 82 22.32 -0.09 0.66
CA ASN A 82 21.90 0.54 1.91
C ASN A 82 21.80 -0.50 3.03
N SER A 83 22.83 -0.58 3.88
CA SER A 83 22.88 -1.53 5.01
C SER A 83 21.89 -1.19 6.13
N GLU A 84 21.37 0.04 6.22
CA GLU A 84 20.33 0.39 7.19
C GLU A 84 19.04 -0.42 6.98
N LEU A 85 18.78 -0.86 5.74
CA LEU A 85 17.67 -1.76 5.45
C LEU A 85 17.74 -3.02 6.31
N GLN A 86 18.93 -3.54 6.58
CA GLN A 86 19.13 -4.66 7.47
C GLN A 86 19.05 -4.26 8.93
N THR A 87 19.89 -3.30 9.35
CA THR A 87 20.14 -3.05 10.78
C THR A 87 19.03 -2.26 11.46
N LYS A 88 18.36 -1.37 10.72
CA LYS A 88 17.30 -0.51 11.24
C LYS A 88 15.91 -1.05 10.94
N TYR A 89 15.74 -1.64 9.76
CA TYR A 89 14.43 -2.06 9.26
C TYR A 89 14.24 -3.58 9.18
N ASN A 90 15.23 -4.38 9.59
CA ASN A 90 15.16 -5.85 9.63
C ASN A 90 14.81 -6.51 8.29
N LEU A 91 15.23 -5.91 7.17
CA LEU A 91 15.10 -6.55 5.86
C LEU A 91 16.11 -7.70 5.73
N VAL A 92 15.69 -8.72 5.00
CA VAL A 92 16.51 -9.88 4.64
C VAL A 92 16.92 -9.76 3.17
N ALA A 93 18.23 -9.80 2.90
CA ALA A 93 18.71 -9.85 1.53
C ALA A 93 18.45 -11.24 0.93
N ILE A 94 17.92 -11.28 -0.28
CA ILE A 94 17.83 -12.53 -1.05
C ILE A 94 19.15 -12.79 -1.79
N ASN A 95 19.44 -14.06 -2.08
CA ASN A 95 20.61 -14.45 -2.89
C ASN A 95 20.37 -14.21 -4.39
N SER A 96 19.96 -13.00 -4.75
CA SER A 96 19.74 -12.57 -6.13
C SER A 96 19.61 -11.04 -6.22
N SER A 97 20.12 -10.47 -7.30
CA SER A 97 19.88 -9.06 -7.65
C SER A 97 18.52 -8.84 -8.35
N ASP A 98 17.79 -9.93 -8.64
CA ASP A 98 16.50 -9.87 -9.32
C ASP A 98 15.40 -9.27 -8.41
N TYR A 99 14.97 -8.06 -8.75
CA TYR A 99 13.87 -7.38 -8.09
C TYR A 99 12.54 -8.15 -8.16
N THR A 100 12.37 -9.05 -9.14
CA THR A 100 11.15 -9.85 -9.27
C THR A 100 10.99 -10.81 -8.10
N LYS A 101 12.05 -11.54 -7.74
CA LYS A 101 12.03 -12.52 -6.64
C LYS A 101 11.66 -11.86 -5.31
N ARG A 102 12.34 -10.76 -4.95
CA ARG A 102 12.05 -10.04 -3.70
C ARG A 102 10.63 -9.46 -3.68
N THR A 103 10.12 -9.01 -4.83
CA THR A 103 8.73 -8.51 -4.93
C THR A 103 7.73 -9.61 -4.63
N ARG A 104 7.88 -10.77 -5.26
CA ARG A 104 6.98 -11.91 -5.04
C ARG A 104 7.02 -12.34 -3.57
N MET A 105 8.20 -12.46 -2.99
CA MET A 105 8.36 -12.82 -1.57
C MET A 105 7.67 -11.82 -0.64
N ASN A 106 7.77 -10.51 -0.90
CA ASN A 106 7.05 -9.51 -0.10
C ASN A 106 5.53 -9.59 -0.23
N VAL A 107 4.98 -9.92 -1.40
CA VAL A 107 3.54 -10.16 -1.56
C VAL A 107 3.10 -11.46 -0.90
N ASP A 108 3.91 -12.52 -1.03
CA ASP A 108 3.60 -13.85 -0.50
C ASP A 108 3.63 -13.88 1.04
N ASN A 109 4.53 -13.10 1.65
CA ASN A 109 4.72 -12.99 3.09
C ASN A 109 3.92 -11.84 3.73
N SER A 110 2.89 -11.32 3.05
CA SER A 110 1.95 -10.34 3.61
C SER A 110 0.51 -10.85 3.57
N ASP A 111 -0.35 -10.21 4.35
CA ASP A 111 -1.79 -10.43 4.30
C ASP A 111 -2.43 -9.62 3.16
N GLY A 112 -1.82 -8.48 2.81
CA GLY A 112 -2.27 -7.62 1.73
C GLY A 112 -1.19 -6.63 1.29
N THR A 113 -1.45 -5.93 0.20
CA THR A 113 -0.51 -4.96 -0.39
C THR A 113 -1.17 -3.60 -0.59
N ILE A 114 -0.50 -2.51 -0.22
CA ILE A 114 -0.80 -1.17 -0.73
C ILE A 114 0.22 -0.83 -1.81
N ALA A 115 -0.27 -0.42 -2.98
CA ALA A 115 0.55 -0.05 -4.12
C ALA A 115 0.36 1.43 -4.48
N PHE A 116 1.37 2.27 -4.25
CA PHE A 116 1.40 3.67 -4.68
C PHE A 116 1.83 3.74 -6.15
N ARG A 117 0.84 3.88 -7.05
CA ARG A 117 0.99 3.83 -8.50
C ARG A 117 0.40 5.09 -9.13
N PHE A 118 1.15 6.20 -9.12
CA PHE A 118 0.69 7.49 -9.66
C PHE A 118 0.74 7.60 -11.20
N HIS A 119 1.54 6.76 -11.84
CA HIS A 119 1.72 6.69 -13.30
C HIS A 119 2.16 5.28 -13.68
N LYS A 120 2.26 4.94 -14.96
CA LYS A 120 2.65 3.59 -15.40
C LYS A 120 4.04 3.24 -14.89
N SER A 121 4.20 2.05 -14.33
CA SER A 121 5.46 1.55 -13.82
C SER A 121 5.47 0.05 -13.95
N ARG A 122 6.38 -0.47 -14.76
CA ARG A 122 6.52 -1.91 -14.96
C ARG A 122 6.69 -2.65 -13.63
N GLY A 123 7.43 -2.09 -12.66
CA GLY A 123 7.62 -2.73 -11.36
C GLY A 123 6.35 -2.77 -10.51
N THR A 124 5.69 -1.61 -10.36
CA THR A 124 4.48 -1.48 -9.55
C THR A 124 3.30 -2.21 -10.18
N ASP A 125 3.13 -2.09 -11.50
CA ASP A 125 2.07 -2.77 -12.25
C ASP A 125 2.23 -4.31 -12.16
N LYS A 126 3.47 -4.84 -12.20
CA LYS A 126 3.75 -6.28 -11.96
C LYS A 126 3.47 -6.71 -10.52
N THR A 127 3.76 -5.85 -9.54
CA THR A 127 3.46 -6.13 -8.13
C THR A 127 1.96 -6.27 -7.92
N ILE A 128 1.18 -5.34 -8.49
CA ILE A 128 -0.28 -5.37 -8.45
C ILE A 128 -0.80 -6.64 -9.12
N GLY A 129 -0.31 -6.96 -10.33
CA GLY A 129 -0.77 -8.16 -11.04
C GLY A 129 -0.43 -9.46 -10.33
N TYR A 130 0.74 -9.54 -9.68
CA TYR A 130 1.10 -10.69 -8.86
C TYR A 130 0.21 -10.82 -7.62
N ALA A 131 -0.05 -9.72 -6.90
CA ALA A 131 -1.00 -9.73 -5.78
C ALA A 131 -2.42 -10.13 -6.22
N GLN A 132 -2.85 -9.71 -7.41
CA GLN A 132 -4.16 -10.06 -7.95
C GLN A 132 -4.25 -11.53 -8.37
N THR A 133 -3.23 -12.06 -9.04
CA THR A 133 -3.36 -13.30 -9.84
C THR A 133 -2.38 -14.42 -9.50
N LYS A 134 -1.39 -14.15 -8.63
CA LYS A 134 -0.21 -15.00 -8.39
C LYS A 134 0.65 -15.25 -9.65
N LYS A 135 0.42 -14.51 -10.74
CA LYS A 135 1.19 -14.56 -11.98
C LYS A 135 1.94 -13.25 -12.17
N TRP A 136 3.12 -13.31 -12.78
CA TRP A 136 3.95 -12.11 -13.02
C TRP A 136 3.49 -11.30 -14.24
N THR A 137 2.25 -10.85 -14.18
CA THR A 137 1.55 -10.07 -15.21
C THR A 137 1.28 -8.66 -14.73
N ASP A 138 0.91 -7.77 -15.64
CA ASP A 138 0.54 -6.40 -15.25
C ASP A 138 -0.84 -6.43 -14.58
N GLY A 139 -0.99 -5.67 -13.51
CA GLY A 139 -2.22 -5.60 -12.72
C GLY A 139 -3.29 -4.71 -13.33
N LYS A 140 -4.55 -5.04 -13.07
CA LYS A 140 -5.71 -4.21 -13.40
C LYS A 140 -5.83 -3.10 -12.35
N ILE A 141 -5.84 -1.83 -12.77
CA ILE A 141 -5.93 -0.65 -11.88
C ILE A 141 -7.39 -0.24 -11.59
N LYS A 142 -8.37 -0.88 -12.25
CA LYS A 142 -9.80 -0.59 -12.04
C LYS A 142 -10.32 -1.29 -10.77
N SER A 143 -11.39 -0.74 -10.15
CA SER A 143 -12.18 -1.46 -9.15
C SER A 143 -12.52 -2.80 -9.75
N MET A 144 -11.93 -3.87 -9.24
CA MET A 144 -12.42 -5.19 -9.60
C MET A 144 -13.83 -5.26 -9.02
N ASN A 145 -14.81 -5.48 -9.89
CA ASN A 145 -16.12 -5.90 -9.45
C ASN A 145 -15.90 -7.14 -8.57
N ARG A 146 -16.59 -7.19 -7.44
CA ARG A 146 -16.47 -8.12 -6.29
C ARG A 146 -16.41 -9.63 -6.59
N THR A 147 -16.40 -10.05 -7.86
CA THR A 147 -16.52 -11.44 -8.30
C THR A 147 -15.21 -12.08 -8.76
N GLU A 148 -14.11 -11.34 -8.96
CA GLU A 148 -12.80 -11.97 -9.21
C GLU A 148 -12.08 -12.24 -7.87
N THR A 149 -11.87 -13.52 -7.55
CA THR A 149 -11.07 -13.95 -6.40
C THR A 149 -9.63 -13.49 -6.58
N GLN A 150 -9.13 -12.65 -5.68
CA GLN A 150 -7.74 -12.21 -5.69
C GLN A 150 -6.85 -13.22 -4.97
N TYR A 151 -5.59 -13.34 -5.38
CA TYR A 151 -4.59 -14.09 -4.63
C TYR A 151 -4.33 -13.48 -3.25
N LYS A 152 -4.09 -12.17 -3.21
CA LYS A 152 -3.97 -11.36 -1.99
C LYS A 152 -4.73 -10.03 -2.19
N PRO A 153 -5.40 -9.49 -1.15
CA PRO A 153 -5.97 -8.15 -1.18
C PRO A 153 -4.92 -7.11 -1.61
N VAL A 154 -5.27 -6.25 -2.56
CA VAL A 154 -4.42 -5.12 -2.96
C VAL A 154 -5.23 -3.83 -3.08
N CYS A 155 -4.74 -2.78 -2.43
CA CYS A 155 -5.23 -1.41 -2.57
C CYS A 155 -4.27 -0.63 -3.47
N VAL A 156 -4.78 -0.03 -4.55
CA VAL A 156 -3.95 0.75 -5.47
C VAL A 156 -4.26 2.23 -5.31
N VAL A 157 -3.27 2.98 -4.83
CA VAL A 157 -3.35 4.44 -4.69
C VAL A 157 -2.84 5.07 -5.99
N THR A 158 -3.76 5.56 -6.81
CA THR A 158 -3.44 6.13 -8.13
C THR A 158 -3.22 7.63 -8.11
N GLN A 159 -3.68 8.31 -7.06
CA GLN A 159 -3.55 9.73 -6.84
C GLN A 159 -3.83 10.05 -5.37
N VAL A 160 -3.35 11.20 -4.92
CA VAL A 160 -3.63 11.73 -3.57
C VAL A 160 -3.91 13.22 -3.74
N GLN A 161 -5.17 13.60 -3.58
CA GLN A 161 -5.57 15.02 -3.50
C GLN A 161 -5.53 15.49 -2.04
N ASP A 162 -6.04 14.66 -1.13
CA ASP A 162 -5.98 14.85 0.32
C ASP A 162 -5.30 13.63 0.97
N GLU A 163 -4.22 13.87 1.72
CA GLU A 163 -3.49 12.82 2.45
C GLU A 163 -4.35 12.18 3.56
N LYS A 164 -5.31 12.91 4.15
CA LYS A 164 -6.24 12.40 5.16
C LYS A 164 -7.27 11.45 4.57
N GLU A 165 -7.82 11.79 3.41
CA GLU A 165 -8.75 10.91 2.70
C GLU A 165 -8.04 9.61 2.28
N ALA A 166 -6.83 9.72 1.71
CA ALA A 166 -6.02 8.56 1.37
C ALA A 166 -5.73 7.68 2.59
N ALA A 167 -5.41 8.30 3.73
CA ALA A 167 -5.18 7.59 4.99
C ALA A 167 -6.44 6.87 5.48
N GLN A 168 -7.61 7.50 5.38
CA GLN A 168 -8.88 6.87 5.74
C GLN A 168 -9.18 5.65 4.85
N CYS A 169 -9.02 5.76 3.52
CA CYS A 169 -9.21 4.63 2.62
C CYS A 169 -8.25 3.47 2.93
N ILE A 170 -7.00 3.77 3.28
CA ILE A 170 -6.01 2.75 3.67
C ILE A 170 -6.43 2.07 4.97
N ARG A 171 -6.86 2.85 5.98
CA ARG A 171 -7.36 2.30 7.26
C ARG A 171 -8.54 1.38 7.04
N GLU A 172 -9.52 1.79 6.23
CA GLU A 172 -10.69 0.98 5.88
C GLU A 172 -10.30 -0.32 5.16
N PHE A 173 -9.34 -0.25 4.23
CA PHE A 173 -8.81 -1.43 3.54
C PHE A 173 -8.16 -2.42 4.51
N ILE A 174 -7.33 -1.93 5.44
CA ILE A 174 -6.67 -2.74 6.46
C ILE A 174 -7.70 -3.43 7.36
N GLN A 175 -8.68 -2.68 7.87
CA GLN A 175 -9.70 -3.19 8.79
C GLN A 175 -10.62 -4.20 8.11
N THR A 176 -11.07 -3.91 6.89
CA THR A 176 -11.96 -4.79 6.12
C THR A 176 -11.31 -6.14 5.84
N ASN A 177 -10.00 -6.14 5.54
CA ASN A 177 -9.25 -7.36 5.21
C ASN A 177 -8.50 -7.96 6.41
N ARG A 178 -8.57 -7.34 7.59
CA ARG A 178 -7.89 -7.76 8.83
C ARG A 178 -6.39 -7.98 8.64
N LEU A 179 -5.72 -7.04 7.97
CA LEU A 179 -4.30 -7.17 7.63
C LEU A 179 -3.43 -6.99 8.88
N LYS A 180 -2.62 -8.01 9.21
CA LYS A 180 -1.62 -7.95 10.29
C LYS A 180 -0.23 -7.66 9.73
N VAL A 181 0.12 -8.28 8.61
CA VAL A 181 1.34 -8.01 7.86
C VAL A 181 0.99 -7.26 6.59
N LEU A 182 1.40 -6.00 6.51
CA LEU A 182 1.12 -5.11 5.39
C LEU A 182 2.37 -4.98 4.51
N ASN A 183 2.27 -5.40 3.24
CA ASN A 183 3.27 -5.05 2.24
C ASN A 183 2.96 -3.67 1.66
N VAL A 184 3.97 -2.82 1.51
CA VAL A 184 3.85 -1.55 0.79
C VAL A 184 4.85 -1.54 -0.35
N ALA A 185 4.35 -1.20 -1.54
CA ALA A 185 5.12 -1.07 -2.75
C ALA A 185 4.75 0.22 -3.50
N GLY A 186 5.63 0.70 -4.37
CA GLY A 186 5.31 1.80 -5.25
C GLY A 186 6.49 2.24 -6.10
N HIS A 187 6.35 3.44 -6.67
CA HIS A 187 7.40 4.01 -7.51
C HIS A 187 8.68 4.31 -6.74
N ARG A 188 9.75 4.46 -7.50
CA ARG A 188 11.02 4.96 -6.98
C ARG A 188 10.97 6.47 -6.80
N GLU A 189 11.81 6.99 -5.91
CA GLU A 189 11.92 8.44 -5.68
C GLU A 189 12.29 9.19 -6.98
N SER A 190 13.18 8.61 -7.80
CA SER A 190 13.54 9.15 -9.11
C SER A 190 12.37 9.31 -10.11
N GLN A 191 11.25 8.61 -9.88
CA GLN A 191 10.07 8.66 -10.74
C GLN A 191 8.95 9.53 -10.15
N SER A 192 9.03 9.89 -8.87
CA SER A 192 8.00 10.66 -8.17
C SER A 192 8.64 11.40 -7.01
N LYS A 193 8.81 12.71 -7.16
CA LYS A 193 9.42 13.59 -6.15
C LYS A 193 8.61 13.60 -4.85
N ASP A 194 9.32 13.54 -3.71
CA ASP A 194 8.77 13.46 -2.35
C ASP A 194 7.86 12.24 -2.12
N LEU A 195 8.06 11.14 -2.86
CA LEU A 195 7.20 9.98 -2.71
C LEU A 195 7.40 9.32 -1.35
N SER A 196 8.66 9.17 -0.89
CA SER A 196 8.95 8.61 0.44
C SER A 196 8.26 9.41 1.54
N GLY A 197 8.42 10.74 1.54
CA GLY A 197 7.82 11.63 2.54
C GLY A 197 6.30 11.60 2.52
N ARG A 198 5.69 11.61 1.33
CA ARG A 198 4.23 11.52 1.16
C ARG A 198 3.67 10.19 1.65
N VAL A 199 4.29 9.06 1.27
CA VAL A 199 3.88 7.73 1.74
C VAL A 199 3.99 7.65 3.26
N LYS A 200 5.08 8.19 3.83
CA LYS A 200 5.29 8.23 5.28
C LYS A 200 4.14 8.95 6.01
N ARG A 201 3.80 10.17 5.58
CA ARG A 201 2.72 10.97 6.20
C ARG A 201 1.37 10.27 6.11
N ILE A 202 1.03 9.72 4.95
CA ILE A 202 -0.23 9.01 4.73
C ILE A 202 -0.33 7.79 5.64
N LEU A 203 0.72 6.95 5.69
CA LEU A 203 0.70 5.74 6.52
C LEU A 203 0.68 6.07 8.02
N LYS A 204 1.42 7.10 8.45
CA LYS A 204 1.34 7.59 9.84
C LYS A 204 -0.08 8.03 10.19
N SER A 205 -0.73 8.79 9.31
CA SER A 205 -2.11 9.22 9.51
C SER A 205 -3.11 8.05 9.50
N ALA A 206 -2.85 6.99 8.72
CA ALA A 206 -3.73 5.83 8.61
C ALA A 206 -3.61 4.85 9.79
N LEU A 207 -2.42 4.78 10.39
CA LEU A 207 -2.06 3.78 11.41
C LEU A 207 -1.90 4.36 12.81
N ALA A 208 -1.90 5.69 12.95
CA ALA A 208 -2.06 6.33 14.24
C ALA A 208 -3.47 6.09 14.78
N ASP A 209 -3.54 5.85 16.09
CA ASP A 209 -4.76 5.74 16.89
C ASP A 209 -5.54 7.07 16.97
#